data_AF-A0A6J5DA39-F1
#
_entry.id   AF-A0A6J5DA39-F1
#
_cell.length_a   1.000
_cell.length_b   1.000
_cell.length_c   1.000
_cell.angle_alpha   90.00
_cell.angle_beta   90.00
_cell.angle_gamma   90.00
#
_symmetry.space_group_name_H-M   'P 1'
#
loop_
_entity.id
_entity.type
_entity.pdbx_description
1 polymer ?
#
loop_
_entity_poly.entity_id
_entity_poly.type
_entity_poly.pdbx_seq_one_letter_code
_entity_poly.pdbx_strand_id
1 'polypeptide(L)'
;MSKEKDDETRATRSDATLVRPQQARTPVAGAAASPADGAADATRIGPPPTRQTVSAAHATPAPARAPVGLRAELGDFLSGVVNPLVRAANPLLLLAVQLRHSVAPPADIARLREQAVTQVHSFESYAQTLGVSSQTVVAARYVLCTMIDESVNNAPWGDLSGWAQKTLLVTFHGETYGGAKFFQILERLAADFSRHLDLIELMYICLALGFGGRYLVEPGGLGRLADIQDDLYRRIRALREAPAVELAPHWRGIEDRRNPLLRYVPLWVIGLAALCILLAAFLFFHTRLNTLSDPVSAQLAKLGLEDAPPPQTVVRPKVARKTLKQLLAPEEQAGKLTVDEKPDGEDTVRLAANALFPSGGADIAADEIGLLHRITWALNQVEGRVIIVGHTDDQPVRSLKFKDNFELSTARAQNTLQIIAQGLNDPRRLEASGAGSSQPIATPVDTPENRARNRRVEILYIPEN
;
A
#
# COMPACT_ATOMS: atom_id res chain seq x y z
N MET A 1 -45.02 36.30 0.39
CA MET A 1 -45.67 34.97 0.48
C MET A 1 -44.54 33.95 0.56
N SER A 2 -44.12 33.62 1.78
CA SER A 2 -44.70 32.53 2.59
C SER A 2 -44.09 31.21 2.11
N LYS A 3 -43.18 30.63 2.90
CA LYS A 3 -43.45 29.47 3.78
C LYS A 3 -43.62 28.20 2.93
N GLU A 4 -42.97 27.08 3.15
CA GLU A 4 -42.43 26.44 4.35
C GLU A 4 -42.18 25.00 3.90
N LYS A 5 -41.05 24.38 4.24
CA LYS A 5 -41.02 23.28 5.21
C LYS A 5 -39.62 22.66 5.28
N ASP A 6 -39.03 22.86 6.46
CA ASP A 6 -38.00 22.04 7.06
C ASP A 6 -38.45 20.58 7.19
N ASP A 7 -37.48 19.67 7.15
CA ASP A 7 -37.19 18.66 8.20
C ASP A 7 -36.54 17.42 7.56
N GLU A 8 -35.22 17.30 7.68
CA GLU A 8 -34.66 16.04 8.18
C GLU A 8 -33.26 16.24 8.75
N THR A 9 -33.10 15.70 9.94
CA THR A 9 -32.04 15.97 10.90
C THR A 9 -30.97 14.87 10.85
N ARG A 10 -29.72 15.28 11.11
CA ARG A 10 -28.78 14.60 12.03
C ARG A 10 -28.09 13.30 11.57
N ALA A 11 -26.82 13.45 11.15
CA ALA A 11 -25.79 12.42 11.37
C ALA A 11 -24.37 13.03 11.45
N THR A 12 -23.85 13.04 12.69
CA THR A 12 -22.46 12.79 13.11
C THR A 12 -21.32 13.65 12.56
N ARG A 13 -21.00 14.71 13.31
CA ARG A 13 -19.63 15.24 13.48
C ARG A 13 -19.07 14.60 14.76
N SER A 14 -18.02 13.79 14.63
CA SER A 14 -17.32 13.18 15.77
C SER A 14 -15.81 13.31 15.54
N ASP A 15 -15.21 14.31 16.17
CA ASP A 15 -13.86 14.26 16.72
C ASP A 15 -13.64 15.50 17.59
N ALA A 16 -14.00 15.37 18.87
CA ALA A 16 -13.70 16.32 19.92
C ALA A 16 -12.69 15.68 20.86
N THR A 17 -11.48 16.22 20.88
CA THR A 17 -10.38 15.82 21.76
C THR A 17 -10.74 16.11 23.22
N LEU A 18 -11.07 15.07 23.99
CA LEU A 18 -11.32 15.14 25.43
C LEU A 18 -10.01 15.28 26.21
N VAL A 19 -9.77 16.46 26.78
CA VAL A 19 -8.71 16.69 27.78
C VAL A 19 -9.21 16.21 29.14
N ARG A 20 -8.51 15.24 29.74
CA ARG A 20 -8.81 14.67 31.06
C ARG A 20 -8.19 15.56 32.16
N PRO A 21 -8.94 16.01 33.18
CA PRO A 21 -8.35 16.77 34.28
C PRO A 21 -7.63 15.83 35.26
N GLN A 22 -6.40 16.18 35.63
CA GLN A 22 -5.64 15.52 36.71
C GLN A 22 -6.25 15.89 38.06
N GLN A 23 -6.64 14.87 38.83
CA GLN A 23 -7.18 15.03 40.18
C GLN A 23 -6.08 15.43 41.17
N ALA A 24 -6.36 16.48 41.95
CA ALA A 24 -5.60 16.90 43.11
C ALA A 24 -5.75 15.87 44.25
N ARG A 25 -4.64 15.47 44.87
CA ARG A 25 -4.64 14.66 46.11
C ARG A 25 -4.88 15.58 47.31
N THR A 26 -6.01 15.40 47.99
CA THR A 26 -6.29 15.93 49.33
C THR A 26 -5.71 15.01 50.42
N PRO A 27 -5.31 15.55 51.58
CA PRO A 27 -4.76 14.78 52.69
C PRO A 27 -5.89 14.15 53.52
N VAL A 28 -5.63 12.94 54.03
CA VAL A 28 -6.53 12.19 54.92
C VAL A 28 -6.42 12.73 56.33
N ALA A 29 -7.56 13.04 56.94
CA ALA A 29 -7.71 13.33 58.36
C ALA A 29 -8.81 12.45 58.96
N GLY A 30 -8.58 11.99 60.20
CA GLY A 30 -9.55 11.36 61.09
C GLY A 30 -8.94 10.13 61.79
N ALA A 31 -9.12 9.86 63.09
CA ALA A 31 -9.83 10.55 64.15
C ALA A 31 -9.55 9.82 65.49
N ALA A 32 -10.03 10.42 66.59
CA ALA A 32 -10.44 9.83 67.86
C ALA A 32 -9.58 10.15 69.11
N ALA A 33 -10.30 10.41 70.20
CA ALA A 33 -9.89 11.14 71.40
C ALA A 33 -9.99 10.29 72.69
N SER A 34 -9.11 10.63 73.65
CA SER A 34 -9.25 10.66 75.13
C SER A 34 -9.51 9.37 75.94
N PRO A 35 -9.28 9.34 77.29
CA PRO A 35 -8.67 10.32 78.22
C PRO A 35 -7.66 9.75 79.27
N ALA A 36 -7.12 10.68 80.09
CA ALA A 36 -6.85 10.57 81.55
C ALA A 36 -5.41 10.37 82.09
N ASP A 37 -5.16 11.20 83.11
CA ASP A 37 -4.30 11.08 84.30
C ASP A 37 -2.79 11.38 84.27
N GLY A 38 -2.39 12.23 85.22
CA GLY A 38 -1.24 11.93 86.08
C GLY A 38 -0.06 12.91 86.07
N ALA A 39 -0.12 13.88 87.00
CA ALA A 39 0.95 14.30 87.90
C ALA A 39 2.36 14.71 87.37
N ALA A 40 2.70 15.96 87.73
CA ALA A 40 3.94 16.41 88.39
C ALA A 40 5.33 16.12 87.78
N ASP A 41 6.12 17.21 87.72
CA ASP A 41 7.43 17.37 88.38
C ASP A 41 8.57 17.93 87.49
N ALA A 42 8.98 19.15 87.89
CA ALA A 42 10.31 19.74 87.93
C ALA A 42 11.45 19.40 86.92
N THR A 43 11.86 20.46 86.22
CA THR A 43 13.26 20.97 86.12
C THR A 43 14.35 20.18 85.36
N ARG A 44 14.88 20.76 84.27
CA ARG A 44 16.31 21.16 84.15
C ARG A 44 16.61 21.98 82.89
N ILE A 45 17.33 23.07 83.10
CA ILE A 45 17.88 24.01 82.12
C ILE A 45 19.18 23.43 81.53
N GLY A 46 19.34 23.52 80.22
CA GLY A 46 20.62 23.35 79.50
C GLY A 46 20.69 24.33 78.31
N PRO A 47 21.86 24.93 78.00
CA PRO A 47 21.97 26.03 77.03
C PRO A 47 21.91 25.55 75.56
N PRO A 48 21.53 26.42 74.61
CA PRO A 48 21.42 26.04 73.20
C PRO A 48 22.80 25.96 72.52
N PRO A 49 23.03 25.02 71.60
CA PRO A 49 24.22 25.03 70.76
C PRO A 49 24.13 26.08 69.65
N THR A 50 25.27 26.72 69.44
CA THR A 50 25.61 27.80 68.53
C THR A 50 25.27 27.49 67.07
N ARG A 51 24.45 28.33 66.43
CA ARG A 51 24.13 28.25 65.00
C ARG A 51 25.27 28.93 64.21
N GLN A 52 26.08 28.14 63.51
CA GLN A 52 27.05 28.65 62.54
C GLN A 52 26.32 29.32 61.37
N THR A 53 26.50 30.63 61.22
CA THR A 53 26.11 31.39 60.05
C THR A 53 27.09 31.09 58.91
N VAL A 54 26.68 30.31 57.93
CA VAL A 54 27.42 30.16 56.67
C VAL A 54 27.11 31.38 55.81
N SER A 55 28.15 32.20 55.59
CA SER A 55 28.16 33.36 54.71
C SER A 55 27.91 32.93 53.27
N ALA A 56 26.78 33.34 52.69
CA ALA A 56 26.51 33.17 51.27
C ALA A 56 27.20 34.31 50.49
N ALA A 57 28.31 33.99 49.84
CA ALA A 57 29.00 34.87 48.93
C ALA A 57 28.05 35.31 47.80
N HIS A 58 27.98 36.62 47.57
CA HIS A 58 27.28 37.23 46.45
C HIS A 58 27.89 36.75 45.12
N ALA A 59 27.17 35.92 44.39
CA ALA A 59 27.47 35.62 43.00
C ALA A 59 26.93 36.75 42.12
N THR A 60 27.83 37.47 41.45
CA THR A 60 27.51 38.44 40.40
C THR A 60 26.72 37.75 39.28
N PRO A 61 25.59 38.30 38.80
CA PRO A 61 24.87 37.69 37.69
C PRO A 61 25.69 37.89 36.40
N ALA A 62 26.04 36.78 35.75
CA ALA A 62 26.62 36.77 34.42
C ALA A 62 25.65 37.44 33.41
N PRO A 63 26.15 38.17 32.39
CA PRO A 63 25.29 38.84 31.43
C PRO A 63 24.44 37.79 30.69
N ALA A 64 23.12 37.99 30.73
CA ALA A 64 22.16 37.15 30.03
C ALA A 64 22.50 37.13 28.52
N ARG A 65 23.07 36.02 28.05
CA ARG A 65 23.17 35.76 26.61
C ARG A 65 21.75 35.67 26.08
N ALA A 66 21.43 36.53 25.10
CA ALA A 66 20.19 36.44 24.36
C ALA A 66 20.01 35.01 23.81
N PRO A 67 18.78 34.45 23.85
CA PRO A 67 18.54 33.08 23.43
C PRO A 67 18.90 32.94 21.94
N VAL A 68 19.77 31.98 21.64
CA VAL A 68 20.24 31.64 20.28
C VAL A 68 19.07 31.28 19.34
N GLY A 69 17.89 30.92 19.89
CA GLY A 69 16.68 30.56 19.15
C GLY A 69 16.09 31.67 18.27
N LEU A 70 16.11 32.94 18.72
CA LEU A 70 15.51 34.04 17.95
C LEU A 70 16.27 34.30 16.62
N ARG A 71 17.59 34.04 16.60
CA ARG A 71 18.41 34.17 15.38
C ARG A 71 18.14 33.05 14.37
N ALA A 72 17.83 31.84 14.85
CA ALA A 72 17.50 30.71 13.99
C ALA A 72 16.08 30.85 13.41
N GLU A 73 15.10 31.27 14.22
CA GLU A 73 13.70 31.45 13.81
C GLU A 73 13.52 32.61 12.81
N LEU A 74 14.23 33.75 12.99
CA LEU A 74 14.23 34.82 11.98
C LEU A 74 15.02 34.42 10.73
N GLY A 75 16.09 33.65 10.89
CA GLY A 75 16.89 33.11 9.79
C GLY A 75 16.08 32.19 8.89
N ASP A 76 15.25 31.31 9.46
CA ASP A 76 14.34 30.43 8.72
C ASP A 76 13.14 31.17 8.11
N PHE A 77 12.62 32.19 8.79
CA PHE A 77 11.59 33.07 8.23
C PHE A 77 12.11 33.87 7.01
N LEU A 78 13.37 34.32 7.05
CA LEU A 78 13.99 35.08 5.97
C LEU A 78 14.66 34.19 4.90
N SER A 79 14.94 32.91 5.18
CA SER A 79 15.52 31.96 4.21
C SER A 79 14.48 31.42 3.21
N GLY A 80 13.20 31.40 3.58
CA GLY A 80 12.07 31.17 2.67
C GLY A 80 11.78 32.33 1.71
N VAL A 81 12.49 33.46 1.85
CA VAL A 81 12.30 34.66 1.02
C VAL A 81 12.97 34.46 -0.35
N VAL A 82 12.14 34.53 -1.40
CA VAL A 82 12.54 34.42 -2.82
C VAL A 82 13.43 35.60 -3.24
N ASN A 83 13.36 36.73 -2.52
CA ASN A 83 14.05 37.97 -2.85
C ASN A 83 15.58 37.92 -2.55
N PRO A 84 16.45 38.04 -3.56
CA PRO A 84 17.90 37.97 -3.40
C PRO A 84 18.48 39.14 -2.58
N LEU A 85 17.88 40.35 -2.67
CA LEU A 85 18.32 41.51 -1.91
C LEU A 85 18.07 41.35 -0.41
N VAL A 86 16.88 40.86 -0.04
CA VAL A 86 16.52 40.62 1.37
C VAL A 86 17.40 39.55 1.96
N ARG A 87 17.68 38.48 1.21
CA ARG A 87 18.60 37.42 1.61
C ARG A 87 20.01 37.96 1.88
N ALA A 88 20.52 38.82 1.00
CA ALA A 88 21.83 39.44 1.18
C ALA A 88 21.84 40.45 2.35
N ALA A 89 20.73 41.16 2.57
CA ALA A 89 20.62 42.20 3.59
C ALA A 89 20.36 41.66 5.01
N ASN A 90 20.02 40.38 5.17
CA ASN A 90 19.61 39.79 6.45
C ASN A 90 20.55 40.14 7.64
N PRO A 91 21.89 40.04 7.54
CA PRO A 91 22.77 40.43 8.66
C PRO A 91 22.62 41.90 9.08
N LEU A 92 22.42 42.81 8.13
CA LEU A 92 22.24 44.25 8.37
C LEU A 92 20.86 44.55 8.95
N LEU A 93 19.81 43.88 8.48
CA LEU A 93 18.46 44.01 9.03
C LEU A 93 18.40 43.54 10.49
N LEU A 94 19.00 42.39 10.79
CA LEU A 94 19.12 41.87 12.16
C LEU A 94 19.93 42.80 13.07
N LEU A 95 21.02 43.39 12.55
CA LEU A 95 21.81 44.36 13.28
C LEU A 95 20.98 45.59 13.63
N ALA A 96 20.23 46.13 12.68
CA ALA A 96 19.41 47.31 12.91
C ALA A 96 18.31 47.09 13.97
N VAL A 97 17.66 45.93 13.98
CA VAL A 97 16.68 45.57 15.03
C VAL A 97 17.36 45.47 16.40
N GLN A 98 18.52 44.83 16.47
CA GLN A 98 19.30 44.72 17.71
C GLN A 98 19.70 46.10 18.25
N LEU A 99 20.17 47.00 17.38
CA LEU A 99 20.58 48.34 17.76
C LEU A 99 19.41 49.17 18.28
N ARG A 100 18.29 49.17 17.56
CA ARG A 100 17.08 49.91 17.95
C ARG A 100 16.53 49.50 19.32
N HIS A 101 16.58 48.22 19.66
CA HIS A 101 16.11 47.71 20.95
C HIS A 101 17.20 47.63 22.04
N SER A 102 18.42 48.10 21.75
CA SER A 102 19.51 48.09 22.72
C SER A 102 19.37 49.25 23.71
N VAL A 103 19.28 48.92 25.00
CA VAL A 103 19.13 49.92 26.07
C VAL A 103 20.49 50.48 26.52
N ALA A 104 21.55 49.67 26.43
CA ALA A 104 22.90 50.05 26.82
C ALA A 104 23.83 50.13 25.60
N PRO A 105 24.79 51.09 25.58
CA PRO A 105 25.75 51.18 24.50
C PRO A 105 26.65 49.93 24.48
N PRO A 106 27.04 49.46 23.29
CA PRO A 106 28.12 48.50 23.17
C PRO A 106 29.40 49.01 23.82
N ALA A 107 30.23 48.09 24.33
CA ALA A 107 31.51 48.44 24.97
C ALA A 107 32.46 49.25 24.08
N ASP A 108 32.35 49.06 22.75
CA ASP A 108 33.14 49.79 21.75
C ASP A 108 32.29 50.13 20.51
N ILE A 109 31.91 51.39 20.40
CA ILE A 109 31.13 51.93 19.28
C ILE A 109 31.97 52.03 17.99
N ALA A 110 33.28 52.25 18.10
CA ALA A 110 34.15 52.30 16.92
C ALA A 110 34.22 50.92 16.26
N ARG A 111 34.38 49.87 17.07
CA ARG A 111 34.33 48.48 16.59
C ARG A 111 32.97 48.12 15.99
N LEU A 112 31.86 48.57 16.59
CA LEU A 112 30.53 48.39 16.01
C LEU A 112 30.46 49.01 14.60
N ARG A 113 31.01 50.21 14.43
CA ARG A 113 31.03 50.90 13.13
C ARG A 113 31.85 50.13 12.11
N GLU A 114 33.04 49.68 12.45
CA GLU A 114 33.88 48.86 11.57
C GLU A 114 33.18 47.56 11.15
N GLN A 115 32.48 46.92 12.09
CA GLN A 115 31.67 45.73 11.80
C GLN A 115 30.52 46.06 10.84
N ALA A 116 29.80 47.15 11.05
CA ALA A 116 28.73 47.57 10.16
C ALA A 116 29.25 47.90 8.74
N VAL A 117 30.39 48.60 8.62
CA VAL A 117 31.06 48.86 7.34
C VAL A 117 31.43 47.56 6.64
N THR A 118 32.00 46.60 7.36
CA THR A 118 32.35 45.27 6.82
C THR A 118 31.11 44.51 6.33
N GLN A 119 30.00 44.58 7.08
CA GLN A 119 28.74 43.95 6.69
C GLN A 119 28.12 44.62 5.45
N VAL A 120 28.26 45.93 5.29
CA VAL A 120 27.82 46.63 4.07
C VAL A 120 28.61 46.19 2.83
N HIS A 121 29.93 46.05 2.94
CA HIS A 121 30.75 45.51 1.83
C HIS A 121 30.41 44.04 1.53
N SER A 122 30.12 43.25 2.56
CA SER A 122 29.70 41.86 2.42
C SER A 122 28.35 41.74 1.71
N PHE A 123 27.39 42.60 2.07
CA PHE A 123 26.11 42.74 1.38
C PHE A 123 26.28 43.06 -0.10
N GLU A 124 27.11 44.06 -0.43
CA GLU A 124 27.35 44.47 -1.83
C GLU A 124 27.92 43.32 -2.65
N SER A 125 28.97 42.67 -2.14
CA SER A 125 29.60 41.53 -2.81
C SER A 125 28.62 40.38 -3.00
N TYR A 126 27.82 40.06 -1.98
CA TYR A 126 26.88 38.94 -2.03
C TYR A 126 25.66 39.22 -2.91
N ALA A 127 25.14 40.44 -2.93
CA ALA A 127 24.05 40.82 -3.85
C ALA A 127 24.50 40.76 -5.31
N GLN A 128 25.76 41.13 -5.60
CA GLN A 128 26.34 41.03 -6.94
C GLN A 128 26.50 39.57 -7.39
N THR A 129 26.92 38.65 -6.50
CA THR A 129 27.02 37.23 -6.86
C THR A 129 25.66 36.58 -7.10
N LEU A 130 24.59 37.11 -6.51
CA LEU A 130 23.20 36.73 -6.79
C LEU A 130 22.65 37.33 -8.11
N GLY A 131 23.46 38.06 -8.88
CA GLY A 131 23.09 38.62 -10.18
C GLY A 131 22.27 39.91 -10.12
N VAL A 132 22.21 40.58 -8.97
CA VAL A 132 21.48 41.84 -8.83
C VAL A 132 22.25 42.98 -9.53
N SER A 133 21.52 43.85 -10.25
CA SER A 133 22.13 44.97 -10.98
C SER A 133 22.87 45.94 -10.04
N SER A 134 24.02 46.45 -10.48
CA SER A 134 24.84 47.38 -9.68
C SER A 134 24.06 48.63 -9.23
N GLN A 135 23.19 49.18 -10.09
CA GLN A 135 22.33 50.31 -9.74
C GLN A 135 21.39 49.97 -8.58
N THR A 136 20.78 48.78 -8.61
CA THR A 136 19.90 48.30 -7.54
C THR A 136 20.69 48.07 -6.25
N VAL A 137 21.90 47.51 -6.33
CA VAL A 137 22.77 47.29 -5.17
C VAL A 137 23.16 48.61 -4.49
N VAL A 138 23.52 49.65 -5.28
CA VAL A 138 23.85 50.98 -4.75
C VAL A 138 22.64 51.62 -4.05
N ALA A 139 21.44 51.49 -4.63
CA ALA A 139 20.21 51.99 -4.01
C ALA A 139 19.84 51.21 -2.73
N ALA A 140 19.99 49.89 -2.74
CA ALA A 140 19.76 49.05 -1.56
C ALA A 140 20.76 49.36 -0.43
N ARG A 141 22.04 49.56 -0.77
CA ARG A 141 23.08 50.00 0.17
C ARG A 141 22.72 51.32 0.84
N TYR A 142 22.25 52.30 0.05
CA TYR A 142 21.79 53.59 0.57
C TYR A 142 20.68 53.41 1.61
N VAL A 143 19.67 52.61 1.27
CA VAL A 143 18.53 52.28 2.13
C VAL A 143 18.98 51.65 3.44
N LEU A 144 19.87 50.65 3.37
CA LEU A 144 20.37 49.93 4.55
C LEU A 144 21.24 50.80 5.46
N CYS A 145 22.13 51.63 4.89
CA CYS A 145 22.90 52.60 5.66
C CYS A 145 21.99 53.57 6.40
N THR A 146 20.99 54.13 5.71
CA THR A 146 20.02 55.06 6.30
C THR A 146 19.24 54.41 7.44
N MET A 147 18.83 53.15 7.26
CA MET A 147 18.08 52.40 8.28
C MET A 147 18.91 52.06 9.51
N ILE A 148 20.17 51.67 9.36
CA ILE A 148 21.07 51.42 10.50
C ILE A 148 21.38 52.73 11.24
N ASP A 149 21.68 53.80 10.51
CA ASP A 149 21.97 55.10 11.11
C ASP A 149 20.77 55.62 11.92
N GLU A 150 19.54 55.48 11.39
CA GLU A 150 18.33 55.80 12.14
C GLU A 150 18.13 54.89 13.36
N SER A 151 18.39 53.58 13.25
CA SER A 151 18.27 52.66 14.38
C SER A 151 19.28 52.95 15.51
N VAL A 152 20.48 53.44 15.19
CA VAL A 152 21.44 53.91 16.20
C VAL A 152 20.97 55.21 16.84
N ASN A 153 20.53 56.19 16.04
CA ASN A 153 20.07 57.48 16.56
C ASN A 153 18.80 57.35 17.41
N ASN A 154 17.94 56.37 17.11
CA ASN A 154 16.74 56.08 17.90
C ASN A 154 17.03 55.25 19.17
N ALA A 155 18.24 54.71 19.35
CA ALA A 155 18.61 54.02 20.57
C ALA A 155 18.86 55.04 21.71
N PRO A 156 18.54 54.72 22.98
CA PRO A 156 18.72 55.66 24.10
C PRO A 156 20.15 56.19 24.29
N TRP A 157 21.15 55.48 23.78
CA TRP A 157 22.56 55.85 23.84
C TRP A 157 23.10 56.49 22.54
N GLY A 158 22.28 56.58 21.49
CA GLY A 158 22.67 57.02 20.15
C GLY A 158 23.29 58.41 20.13
N ASP A 159 22.63 59.39 20.75
CA ASP A 159 23.08 60.79 20.77
C ASP A 159 24.44 60.97 21.46
N LEU A 160 24.74 60.13 22.45
CA LEU A 160 25.97 60.21 23.25
C LEU A 160 27.15 59.44 22.62
N SER A 161 26.89 58.66 21.57
CA SER A 161 27.84 57.71 20.99
C SER A 161 28.86 58.33 20.02
N GLY A 162 28.62 59.58 19.59
CA GLY A 162 29.37 60.21 18.49
C GLY A 162 29.10 59.59 17.12
N TRP A 163 28.12 58.68 16.98
CA TRP A 163 27.77 58.06 15.70
C TRP A 163 27.38 59.07 14.63
N ALA A 164 26.63 60.11 15.01
CA ALA A 164 26.19 61.18 14.12
C ALA A 164 27.33 61.93 13.42
N GLN A 165 28.56 61.92 13.95
CA GLN A 165 29.72 62.57 13.32
C GLN A 165 30.23 61.81 12.09
N LYS A 166 30.08 60.48 12.08
CA LYS A 166 30.53 59.61 11.00
C LYS A 166 29.57 58.43 10.86
N THR A 167 28.44 58.73 10.24
CA THR A 167 27.39 57.75 9.94
C THR A 167 27.81 56.84 8.78
N LEU A 168 27.10 55.72 8.61
CA LEU A 168 27.34 54.83 7.47
C LEU A 168 26.97 55.53 6.16
N LEU A 169 25.89 56.31 6.16
CA LEU A 169 25.44 57.06 5.00
C LEU A 169 26.48 58.08 4.52
N VAL A 170 27.10 58.82 5.45
CA VAL A 170 28.21 59.73 5.12
C VAL A 170 29.40 58.95 4.58
N THR A 171 29.73 57.81 5.18
CA THR A 171 30.89 57.00 4.80
C THR A 171 30.75 56.43 3.38
N PHE A 172 29.57 55.94 2.99
CA PHE A 172 29.36 55.25 1.73
C PHE A 172 28.79 56.12 0.60
N HIS A 173 28.07 57.18 0.94
CA HIS A 173 27.35 58.02 -0.01
C HIS A 173 27.65 59.52 0.13
N GLY A 174 28.41 59.95 1.14
CA GLY A 174 28.75 61.36 1.35
C GLY A 174 27.55 62.22 1.77
N GLU A 175 26.45 61.60 2.21
CA GLU A 175 25.21 62.29 2.58
C GLU A 175 24.92 62.17 4.07
N THR A 176 24.47 63.26 4.68
CA THR A 176 24.19 63.35 6.12
C THR A 176 22.74 63.09 6.49
N TYR A 177 21.80 63.24 5.54
CA TYR A 177 20.36 63.10 5.78
C TYR A 177 19.68 62.23 4.72
N GLY A 178 19.45 60.95 5.05
CA GLY A 178 18.83 59.99 4.13
C GLY A 178 17.32 59.80 4.28
N GLY A 179 16.73 60.29 5.39
CA GLY A 179 15.34 60.03 5.75
C GLY A 179 14.31 60.52 4.73
N ALA A 180 14.59 61.62 4.00
CA ALA A 180 13.72 62.09 2.91
C ALA A 180 14.03 61.40 1.56
N LYS A 181 15.32 61.19 1.25
CA LYS A 181 15.73 60.58 -0.01
C LYS A 181 15.30 59.12 -0.11
N PHE A 182 15.20 58.41 1.02
CA PHE A 182 14.58 57.09 1.09
C PHE A 182 13.20 57.08 0.41
N PHE A 183 12.32 58.02 0.76
CA PHE A 183 10.97 58.07 0.19
C PHE A 183 10.96 58.60 -1.25
N GLN A 184 11.90 59.45 -1.63
CA GLN A 184 12.08 59.85 -3.04
C GLN A 184 12.51 58.65 -3.91
N ILE A 185 13.39 57.80 -3.40
CA ILE A 185 13.78 56.54 -4.06
C ILE A 185 12.54 55.64 -4.17
N LEU A 186 11.78 55.48 -3.09
CA LEU A 186 10.57 54.65 -3.08
C LEU A 186 9.56 55.11 -4.15
N GLU A 187 9.27 56.41 -4.19
CA GLU A 187 8.33 57.00 -5.14
C GLU A 187 8.79 56.81 -6.59
N ARG A 188 10.10 57.00 -6.85
CA ARG A 188 10.69 56.75 -8.17
C ARG A 188 10.60 55.27 -8.58
N LEU A 189 10.85 54.34 -7.66
CA LEU A 189 10.76 52.90 -7.95
C LEU A 189 9.31 52.44 -8.11
N ALA A 190 8.37 53.05 -7.39
CA ALA A 190 6.94 52.74 -7.49
C ALA A 190 6.34 53.06 -8.87
N ALA A 191 6.99 53.92 -9.67
CA ALA A 191 6.60 54.18 -11.06
C ALA A 191 6.71 52.93 -11.96
N ASP A 192 7.65 52.03 -11.67
CA ASP A 192 7.80 50.72 -12.34
C ASP A 192 7.93 49.60 -11.28
N PHE A 193 6.83 49.40 -10.55
CA PHE A 193 6.79 48.56 -9.37
C PHE A 193 7.21 47.10 -9.63
N SER A 194 6.76 46.52 -10.74
CA SER A 194 7.08 45.14 -11.11
C SER A 194 8.57 44.92 -11.37
N ARG A 195 9.23 45.88 -12.03
CA ARG A 195 10.66 45.79 -12.34
C ARG A 195 11.52 45.92 -11.09
N HIS A 196 11.06 46.69 -10.11
CA HIS A 196 11.81 47.01 -8.89
C HIS A 196 11.28 46.30 -7.64
N LEU A 197 10.48 45.25 -7.82
CA LEU A 197 9.80 44.52 -6.75
C LEU A 197 10.76 44.12 -5.61
N ASP A 198 11.94 43.59 -5.95
CA ASP A 198 12.92 43.13 -4.97
C ASP A 198 13.41 44.27 -4.04
N LEU A 199 13.67 45.46 -4.59
CA LEU A 199 14.15 46.60 -3.81
C LEU A 199 13.01 47.24 -3.02
N ILE A 200 11.82 47.34 -3.61
CA ILE A 200 10.62 47.87 -2.94
C ILE A 200 10.27 46.99 -1.73
N GLU A 201 10.37 45.66 -1.86
CA GLU A 201 10.14 44.74 -0.76
C GLU A 201 11.19 44.88 0.35
N LEU A 202 12.46 45.08 0.02
CA LEU A 202 13.49 45.42 1.01
C LEU A 202 13.14 46.71 1.76
N MET A 203 12.71 47.75 1.04
CA MET A 203 12.27 49.02 1.64
C MET A 203 11.03 48.84 2.51
N TYR A 204 10.06 48.03 2.10
CA TYR A 204 8.91 47.66 2.91
C TYR A 204 9.33 46.98 4.21
N ILE A 205 10.27 46.03 4.16
CA ILE A 205 10.81 45.39 5.36
C ILE A 205 11.47 46.41 6.28
N CYS A 206 12.25 47.36 5.75
CA CYS A 206 12.81 48.45 6.58
C CYS A 206 11.69 49.24 7.30
N LEU A 207 10.60 49.58 6.61
CA LEU A 207 9.45 50.27 7.20
C LEU A 207 8.76 49.42 8.29
N ALA A 208 8.56 48.13 8.03
CA ALA A 208 7.96 47.18 8.98
C ALA A 208 8.84 46.96 10.21
N LEU A 209 10.16 47.05 10.08
CA LEU A 209 11.12 47.06 11.19
C LEU A 209 11.18 48.41 11.93
N GLY A 210 10.32 49.36 11.55
CA GLY A 210 10.09 50.63 12.23
C GLY A 210 10.88 51.81 11.64
N PHE A 211 11.50 51.69 10.47
CA PHE A 211 12.07 52.85 9.79
C PHE A 211 10.97 53.90 9.52
N GLY A 212 11.22 55.16 9.88
CA GLY A 212 10.24 56.24 9.72
C GLY A 212 10.75 57.45 8.94
N GLY A 213 12.06 57.71 8.93
CA GLY A 213 12.67 58.82 8.20
C GLY A 213 11.98 60.16 8.49
N ARG A 214 11.68 60.94 7.43
CA ARG A 214 11.03 62.26 7.55
C ARG A 214 9.66 62.22 8.25
N TYR A 215 8.95 61.09 8.19
CA TYR A 215 7.59 61.01 8.75
C TYR A 215 7.56 60.88 10.28
N LEU A 216 8.71 60.70 10.93
CA LEU A 216 8.79 60.76 12.41
C LEU A 216 8.68 62.19 12.93
N VAL A 217 9.00 63.20 12.12
CA VAL A 217 8.99 64.62 12.51
C VAL A 217 7.84 65.42 11.89
N GLU A 218 7.21 64.91 10.82
CA GLU A 218 6.10 65.59 10.16
C GLU A 218 4.77 65.47 10.94
N PRO A 219 3.94 66.53 10.98
CA PRO A 219 2.58 66.46 11.51
C PRO A 219 1.74 65.42 10.77
N GLY A 220 1.14 64.49 11.50
CA GLY A 220 0.38 63.37 10.94
C GLY A 220 1.23 62.36 10.14
N GLY A 221 2.56 62.41 10.26
CA GLY A 221 3.48 61.57 9.50
C GLY A 221 3.30 60.08 9.76
N LEU A 222 3.02 59.67 11.01
CA LEU A 222 2.76 58.27 11.35
C LEU A 222 1.56 57.67 10.61
N GLY A 223 0.50 58.45 10.40
CA GLY A 223 -0.65 58.02 9.60
C GLY A 223 -0.28 57.81 8.13
N ARG A 224 0.42 58.79 7.53
CA ARG A 224 0.94 58.67 6.16
C ARG A 224 1.92 57.50 6.00
N LEU A 225 2.72 57.21 7.02
CA LEU A 225 3.64 56.07 7.03
C LEU A 225 2.87 54.74 7.02
N ALA A 226 1.81 54.63 7.82
CA ALA A 226 0.92 53.46 7.81
C ALA A 226 0.23 53.28 6.45
N ASP A 227 -0.30 54.36 5.86
CA ASP A 227 -0.91 54.32 4.53
C ASP A 227 0.07 53.82 3.46
N ILE A 228 1.33 54.29 3.49
CA ILE A 228 2.39 53.82 2.60
C ILE A 228 2.68 52.33 2.83
N GLN A 229 2.80 51.88 4.08
CA GLN A 229 3.05 50.47 4.38
C GLN A 229 1.92 49.57 3.87
N ASP A 230 0.66 49.96 4.06
CA ASP A 230 -0.51 49.20 3.59
C ASP A 230 -0.62 49.16 2.05
N ASP A 231 -0.30 50.25 1.35
CA ASP A 231 -0.25 50.26 -0.12
C ASP A 231 0.87 49.34 -0.64
N LEU A 232 2.09 49.45 -0.08
CA LEU A 232 3.21 48.58 -0.45
C LEU A 232 2.90 47.11 -0.19
N TYR A 233 2.37 46.77 0.99
CA TYR A 233 2.02 45.40 1.35
C TYR A 233 1.03 44.79 0.35
N ARG A 234 -0.05 45.52 0.04
CA ARG A 234 -1.06 45.06 -0.93
C ARG A 234 -0.46 44.82 -2.32
N ARG A 235 0.38 45.72 -2.82
CA ARG A 235 1.01 45.61 -4.14
C ARG A 235 2.08 44.51 -4.19
N ILE A 236 2.92 44.37 -3.17
CA ILE A 236 3.92 43.29 -3.06
C ILE A 236 3.19 41.94 -3.05
N ARG A 237 2.15 41.80 -2.21
CA ARG A 237 1.37 40.57 -2.11
C ARG A 237 0.61 40.22 -3.38
N ALA A 238 0.24 41.20 -4.19
CA ALA A 238 -0.39 40.95 -5.49
C ALA A 238 0.60 40.37 -6.52
N LEU A 239 1.90 40.67 -6.40
CA LEU A 239 2.94 40.28 -7.35
C LEU A 239 3.75 39.05 -6.91
N ARG A 240 3.99 38.88 -5.61
CA ARG A 240 4.54 37.66 -5.03
C ARG A 240 3.35 36.70 -4.85
N GLU A 241 3.27 35.66 -5.68
CA GLU A 241 2.23 34.62 -5.59
C GLU A 241 1.93 34.25 -4.13
N ALA A 242 0.65 34.04 -3.81
CA ALA A 242 0.23 33.71 -2.45
C ALA A 242 1.11 32.55 -1.92
N PRO A 243 1.79 32.72 -0.77
CA PRO A 243 2.51 31.62 -0.17
C PRO A 243 1.54 30.46 -0.07
N ALA A 244 1.97 29.25 -0.49
CA ALA A 244 1.17 28.05 -0.34
C ALA A 244 0.59 28.06 1.07
N VAL A 245 -0.74 27.95 1.17
CA VAL A 245 -1.51 27.98 2.43
C VAL A 245 -1.25 26.67 3.20
N GLU A 246 0.01 26.31 3.34
CA GLU A 246 0.49 25.14 4.02
C GLU A 246 1.15 25.65 5.29
N LEU A 247 0.46 25.44 6.41
CA LEU A 247 0.79 25.97 7.75
C LEU A 247 2.15 25.50 8.30
N ALA A 248 2.83 24.56 7.64
CA ALA A 248 4.12 24.05 8.04
C ALA A 248 5.03 23.84 6.80
N PRO A 249 6.26 24.39 6.79
CA PRO A 249 7.22 24.24 5.68
C PRO A 249 7.58 22.77 5.37
N HIS A 250 7.44 21.88 6.36
CA HIS A 250 7.76 20.46 6.27
C HIS A 250 6.59 19.57 6.70
N TRP A 251 5.34 19.91 6.31
CA TRP A 251 4.18 19.10 6.67
C TRP A 251 4.24 17.68 6.09
N ARG A 252 4.91 17.52 4.95
CA ARG A 252 5.23 16.19 4.41
C ARG A 252 6.29 15.58 5.31
N GLY A 253 5.85 14.72 6.22
CA GLY A 253 6.74 13.87 6.99
C GLY A 253 7.73 13.17 6.05
N ILE A 254 8.93 12.89 6.57
CA ILE A 254 10.03 12.21 5.86
C ILE A 254 9.44 11.15 4.94
N GLU A 255 9.50 11.38 3.62
CA GLU A 255 9.09 10.39 2.64
C GLU A 255 9.91 9.14 2.93
N ASP A 256 9.22 8.09 3.37
CA ASP A 256 9.82 6.83 3.74
C ASP A 256 10.51 6.28 2.49
N ARG A 257 11.82 6.56 2.33
CA ARG A 257 12.68 6.04 1.26
C ARG A 257 12.88 4.52 1.35
N ARG A 258 12.04 3.80 2.09
CA ARG A 258 11.96 2.35 2.02
C ARG A 258 11.35 1.99 0.68
N ASN A 259 12.13 1.29 -0.15
CA ASN A 259 11.76 0.87 -1.50
C ASN A 259 10.28 0.48 -1.59
N PRO A 260 9.45 1.23 -2.35
CA PRO A 260 8.02 0.96 -2.42
C PRO A 260 7.73 -0.44 -2.95
N LEU A 261 8.63 -0.99 -3.77
CA LEU A 261 8.55 -2.34 -4.31
C LEU A 261 8.44 -3.41 -3.21
N LEU A 262 9.18 -3.29 -2.10
CA LEU A 262 9.11 -4.30 -1.02
C LEU A 262 7.81 -4.21 -0.21
N ARG A 263 7.12 -3.07 -0.25
CA ARG A 263 5.86 -2.81 0.46
C ARG A 263 4.64 -3.19 -0.39
N TYR A 264 4.78 -3.20 -1.71
CA TYR A 264 3.71 -3.50 -2.67
C TYR A 264 3.81 -4.88 -3.33
N VAL A 265 4.89 -5.63 -3.14
CA VAL A 265 4.98 -7.02 -3.62
C VAL A 265 4.55 -7.95 -2.48
N PRO A 266 3.26 -8.35 -2.42
CA PRO A 266 2.80 -9.32 -1.43
C PRO A 266 3.53 -10.65 -1.60
N LEU A 267 3.76 -11.34 -0.48
CA LEU A 267 4.56 -12.58 -0.42
C LEU A 267 4.10 -13.67 -1.40
N TRP A 268 2.83 -13.68 -1.78
CA TRP A 268 2.30 -14.63 -2.77
C TRP A 268 2.91 -14.44 -4.16
N VAL A 269 3.29 -13.23 -4.55
CA VAL A 269 3.94 -12.95 -5.85
C VAL A 269 5.34 -13.54 -5.88
N ILE A 270 6.08 -13.42 -4.78
CA ILE A 270 7.41 -14.04 -4.63
C ILE A 270 7.28 -15.57 -4.68
N GLY A 271 6.27 -16.13 -3.99
CA GLY A 271 5.97 -17.55 -4.04
C GLY A 271 5.65 -18.05 -5.45
N LEU A 272 4.86 -17.29 -6.21
CA LEU A 272 4.49 -17.64 -7.58
C LEU A 272 5.70 -17.55 -8.53
N ALA A 273 6.53 -16.51 -8.39
CA ALA A 273 7.77 -16.38 -9.15
C ALA A 273 8.75 -17.53 -8.86
N ALA A 274 8.91 -17.91 -7.58
CA ALA A 274 9.73 -19.05 -7.18
C ALA A 274 9.20 -20.37 -7.75
N LEU A 275 7.88 -20.56 -7.76
CA LEU A 275 7.23 -21.73 -8.36
C LEU A 275 7.46 -21.79 -9.87
N CYS A 276 7.34 -20.66 -10.58
CA CYS A 276 7.62 -20.58 -12.01
C CYS A 276 9.09 -20.92 -12.33
N ILE A 277 10.04 -20.44 -11.52
CA ILE A 277 11.46 -20.76 -11.68
C ILE A 277 11.71 -22.26 -11.45
N LEU A 278 11.12 -22.85 -10.40
CA LEU A 278 11.23 -24.28 -10.12
C LEU A 278 10.61 -25.13 -11.23
N LEU A 279 9.46 -24.72 -11.77
CA LEU A 279 8.81 -25.41 -12.89
C LEU A 279 9.68 -25.35 -14.15
N ALA A 280 10.24 -24.17 -14.47
CA ALA A 280 11.14 -24.01 -15.62
C ALA A 280 12.40 -24.87 -15.47
N ALA A 281 13.01 -24.89 -14.28
CA ALA A 281 14.16 -25.74 -13.97
C ALA A 281 13.80 -27.23 -14.11
N PHE A 282 12.65 -27.65 -13.55
CA PHE A 282 12.15 -29.02 -13.68
C PHE A 282 11.97 -29.42 -15.14
N LEU A 283 11.28 -28.61 -15.94
CA LEU A 283 11.07 -28.89 -17.37
C LEU A 283 12.40 -28.94 -18.14
N PHE A 284 13.33 -28.04 -17.85
CA PHE A 284 14.66 -28.07 -18.45
C PHE A 284 15.42 -29.35 -18.11
N PHE A 285 15.47 -29.74 -16.84
CA PHE A 285 16.14 -30.98 -16.43
C PHE A 285 15.43 -32.21 -16.95
N HIS A 286 14.10 -32.23 -16.98
CA HIS A 286 13.30 -33.34 -17.49
C HIS A 286 13.55 -33.55 -18.98
N THR A 287 13.50 -32.47 -19.78
CA THR A 287 13.79 -32.55 -21.23
C THR A 287 15.24 -32.92 -21.48
N ARG A 288 16.20 -32.33 -20.75
CA ARG A 288 17.62 -32.70 -20.85
C ARG A 288 17.87 -34.17 -20.51
N LEU A 289 17.27 -34.66 -19.43
CA LEU A 289 17.44 -36.05 -19.00
C LEU A 289 16.85 -37.01 -20.03
N ASN A 290 15.65 -36.73 -20.55
CA ASN A 290 15.04 -37.52 -21.61
C ASN A 290 15.90 -37.55 -22.87
N THR A 291 16.42 -36.40 -23.33
CA THR A 291 17.30 -36.37 -24.51
C THR A 291 18.60 -37.17 -24.33
N LEU A 292 19.09 -37.30 -23.09
CA LEU A 292 20.26 -38.11 -22.77
C LEU A 292 19.90 -39.59 -22.56
N SER A 293 18.70 -39.91 -22.06
CA SER A 293 18.27 -41.28 -21.82
C SER A 293 17.77 -41.97 -23.08
N ASP A 294 17.09 -41.26 -24.00
CA ASP A 294 16.54 -41.82 -25.25
C ASP A 294 17.54 -42.68 -26.03
N PRO A 295 18.80 -42.26 -26.29
CA PRO A 295 19.76 -43.09 -26.99
C PRO A 295 20.21 -44.32 -26.18
N VAL A 296 20.32 -44.19 -24.85
CA VAL A 296 20.72 -45.30 -23.95
C VAL A 296 19.60 -46.34 -23.87
N SER A 297 18.35 -45.90 -23.73
CA SER A 297 17.17 -46.75 -23.76
C SER A 297 17.01 -47.43 -25.12
N ALA A 298 17.28 -46.73 -26.24
CA ALA A 298 17.27 -47.32 -27.57
C ALA A 298 18.38 -48.38 -27.76
N GLN A 299 19.56 -48.18 -27.17
CA GLN A 299 20.63 -49.18 -27.16
C GLN A 299 20.27 -50.38 -26.28
N LEU A 300 19.69 -50.15 -25.10
CA LEU A 300 19.24 -51.21 -24.19
C LEU A 300 18.11 -52.05 -24.79
N ALA A 301 17.19 -51.42 -25.53
CA ALA A 301 16.12 -52.10 -26.26
C ALA A 301 16.68 -52.99 -27.38
N LYS A 302 17.74 -52.54 -28.08
CA LYS A 302 18.42 -53.34 -29.11
C LYS A 302 19.15 -54.54 -28.53
N LEU A 303 19.72 -54.42 -27.34
CA LEU A 303 20.43 -55.51 -26.65
C LEU A 303 19.52 -56.71 -26.32
N GLY A 304 18.20 -56.52 -26.23
CA GLY A 304 17.21 -57.59 -26.06
C GLY A 304 16.62 -58.14 -27.37
N LEU A 305 16.96 -57.52 -28.51
CA LEU A 305 16.42 -57.87 -29.84
C LEU A 305 17.44 -58.62 -30.71
N GLU A 306 18.75 -58.56 -30.40
CA GLU A 306 19.79 -59.21 -31.22
C GLU A 306 19.82 -60.75 -31.10
N ASP A 307 19.20 -61.34 -30.06
CA ASP A 307 19.15 -62.80 -29.85
C ASP A 307 17.80 -63.46 -30.20
N ALA A 308 16.83 -62.71 -30.72
CA ALA A 308 15.52 -63.26 -31.07
C ALA A 308 15.34 -63.30 -32.60
N PRO A 309 15.36 -64.48 -33.26
CA PRO A 309 14.91 -64.56 -34.64
C PRO A 309 13.46 -64.05 -34.72
N PRO A 310 13.07 -63.31 -35.78
CA PRO A 310 11.72 -62.82 -35.92
C PRO A 310 10.76 -64.01 -35.80
N PRO A 311 9.69 -63.93 -34.99
CA PRO A 311 8.70 -64.99 -34.96
C PRO A 311 8.20 -65.14 -36.39
N GLN A 312 8.40 -66.33 -36.97
CA GLN A 312 7.70 -66.71 -38.17
C GLN A 312 6.22 -66.46 -37.90
N THR A 313 5.57 -65.70 -38.76
CA THR A 313 4.12 -65.54 -38.74
C THR A 313 3.50 -66.90 -39.02
N VAL A 314 3.39 -67.73 -37.98
CA VAL A 314 2.48 -68.85 -37.98
C VAL A 314 1.11 -68.20 -38.00
N VAL A 315 0.52 -68.06 -39.19
CA VAL A 315 -0.91 -67.83 -39.33
C VAL A 315 -1.55 -69.06 -38.69
N ARG A 316 -1.77 -69.00 -37.37
CA ARG A 316 -2.59 -69.99 -36.69
C ARG A 316 -3.98 -69.80 -37.29
N PRO A 317 -4.56 -70.80 -37.98
CA PRO A 317 -5.93 -70.68 -38.44
C PRO A 317 -6.78 -70.38 -37.22
N LYS A 318 -7.50 -69.25 -37.25
CA LYS A 318 -8.47 -68.84 -36.24
C LYS A 318 -9.48 -69.99 -36.15
N VAL A 319 -9.30 -70.88 -35.18
CA VAL A 319 -10.19 -72.01 -34.98
C VAL A 319 -11.58 -71.43 -34.77
N ALA A 320 -12.56 -71.87 -35.56
CA ALA A 320 -13.94 -71.39 -35.49
C ALA A 320 -14.52 -71.74 -34.11
N ARG A 321 -14.27 -70.88 -33.12
CA ARG A 321 -14.96 -70.90 -31.82
C ARG A 321 -16.40 -70.48 -32.10
N LYS A 322 -17.37 -71.16 -31.46
CA LYS A 322 -18.77 -70.73 -31.50
C LYS A 322 -18.84 -69.32 -30.93
N THR A 323 -19.26 -68.34 -31.72
CA THR A 323 -19.32 -66.94 -31.30
C THR A 323 -20.52 -66.73 -30.39
N LEU A 324 -20.49 -65.75 -29.48
CA LEU A 324 -21.63 -65.52 -28.58
C LEU A 324 -22.90 -65.20 -29.36
N LYS A 325 -22.74 -64.60 -30.55
CA LYS A 325 -23.82 -64.37 -31.51
C LYS A 325 -24.56 -65.65 -31.91
N GLN A 326 -23.84 -66.76 -32.15
CA GLN A 326 -24.46 -68.04 -32.47
C GLN A 326 -25.17 -68.66 -31.27
N LEU A 327 -24.63 -68.49 -30.06
CA LEU A 327 -25.16 -69.10 -28.83
C LEU A 327 -26.41 -68.38 -28.30
N LEU A 328 -26.52 -67.07 -28.57
CA LEU A 328 -27.61 -66.19 -28.15
C LEU A 328 -28.57 -65.81 -29.28
N ALA A 329 -28.46 -66.46 -30.45
CA ALA A 329 -29.32 -66.21 -31.60
C ALA A 329 -30.84 -66.35 -31.30
N PRO A 330 -31.31 -67.33 -30.50
CA PRO A 330 -32.73 -67.41 -30.14
C PRO A 330 -33.23 -66.19 -29.36
N GLU A 331 -32.41 -65.66 -28.46
CA GLU A 331 -32.74 -64.52 -27.61
C GLU A 331 -32.65 -63.19 -28.38
N GLU A 332 -31.75 -63.10 -29.36
CA GLU A 332 -31.67 -61.99 -30.32
C GLU A 332 -32.89 -61.97 -31.26
N GLN A 333 -33.31 -63.13 -31.79
CA GLN A 333 -34.53 -63.25 -32.61
C GLN A 333 -35.81 -62.91 -31.84
N ALA A 334 -35.84 -63.21 -30.54
CA ALA A 334 -36.92 -62.82 -29.65
C ALA A 334 -36.91 -61.33 -29.28
N GLY A 335 -35.93 -60.55 -29.76
CA GLY A 335 -35.80 -59.11 -29.51
C GLY A 335 -35.42 -58.74 -28.07
N LYS A 336 -34.90 -59.69 -27.28
CA LYS A 336 -34.56 -59.48 -25.87
C LYS A 336 -33.16 -58.89 -25.66
N LEU A 337 -32.24 -59.17 -26.58
CA LEU A 337 -30.86 -58.66 -26.58
C LEU A 337 -30.37 -58.44 -28.01
N THR A 338 -29.24 -57.75 -28.18
CA THR A 338 -28.55 -57.60 -29.48
C THR A 338 -27.08 -57.95 -29.33
N VAL A 339 -26.49 -58.66 -30.29
CA VAL A 339 -25.06 -59.05 -30.24
C VAL A 339 -24.26 -58.45 -31.40
N ASP A 340 -23.32 -57.56 -31.05
CA ASP A 340 -22.36 -56.99 -31.99
C ASP A 340 -21.03 -57.76 -31.91
N GLU A 341 -20.68 -58.44 -32.99
CA GLU A 341 -19.44 -59.21 -33.14
C GLU A 341 -18.40 -58.37 -33.90
N LYS A 342 -17.20 -58.18 -33.32
CA LYS A 342 -16.09 -57.46 -33.96
C LYS A 342 -15.16 -58.42 -34.72
N PRO A 343 -14.44 -57.95 -35.77
CA PRO A 343 -13.52 -58.77 -36.56
C PRO A 343 -12.41 -59.46 -35.74
N ASP A 344 -12.03 -58.84 -34.62
CA ASP A 344 -10.96 -59.31 -33.74
C ASP A 344 -11.43 -60.43 -32.78
N GLY A 345 -12.73 -60.75 -32.75
CA GLY A 345 -13.33 -61.78 -31.90
C GLY A 345 -13.87 -61.28 -30.56
N GLU A 346 -13.89 -59.95 -30.36
CA GLU A 346 -14.62 -59.33 -29.24
C GLU A 346 -16.12 -59.26 -29.56
N ASP A 347 -16.95 -59.69 -28.62
CA ASP A 347 -18.41 -59.65 -28.75
C ASP A 347 -18.99 -58.69 -27.71
N THR A 348 -19.94 -57.85 -28.13
CA THR A 348 -20.68 -56.95 -27.23
C THR A 348 -22.15 -57.34 -27.22
N VAL A 349 -22.61 -57.95 -26.12
CA VAL A 349 -24.04 -58.24 -25.91
C VAL A 349 -24.67 -57.02 -25.25
N ARG A 350 -25.71 -56.44 -25.86
CA ARG A 350 -26.43 -55.30 -25.29
C ARG A 350 -27.83 -55.71 -24.84
N LEU A 351 -28.17 -55.25 -23.64
CA LEU A 351 -29.47 -55.46 -23.02
C LEU A 351 -30.10 -54.11 -22.68
N ALA A 352 -31.37 -53.95 -23.03
CA ALA A 352 -32.10 -52.71 -22.74
C ALA A 352 -32.40 -52.62 -21.23
N ALA A 353 -32.02 -51.52 -20.58
CA ALA A 353 -32.12 -51.42 -19.12
C ALA A 353 -33.57 -51.33 -18.63
N ASN A 354 -34.50 -50.88 -19.47
CA ASN A 354 -35.94 -50.87 -19.16
C ASN A 354 -36.56 -52.28 -19.14
N ALA A 355 -35.94 -53.25 -19.82
CA ALA A 355 -36.35 -54.65 -19.71
C ALA A 355 -35.79 -55.26 -18.42
N LEU A 356 -34.51 -55.02 -18.11
CA LEU A 356 -33.83 -55.68 -16.97
C LEU A 356 -34.18 -55.11 -15.59
N PHE A 357 -34.38 -53.79 -15.50
CA PHE A 357 -34.54 -53.10 -14.23
C PHE A 357 -35.89 -52.37 -14.19
N PRO A 358 -36.68 -52.53 -13.11
CA PRO A 358 -37.83 -51.67 -12.84
C PRO A 358 -37.40 -50.19 -12.80
N SER A 359 -38.34 -49.30 -13.14
CA SER A 359 -38.06 -47.87 -13.32
C SER A 359 -37.28 -47.25 -12.15
N GLY A 360 -36.15 -46.61 -12.46
CA GLY A 360 -35.31 -45.90 -11.50
C GLY A 360 -34.46 -46.78 -10.55
N GLY A 361 -34.57 -48.11 -10.66
CA GLY A 361 -33.84 -49.06 -9.81
C GLY A 361 -32.59 -49.67 -10.46
N ALA A 362 -31.82 -50.39 -9.64
CA ALA A 362 -30.72 -51.26 -10.06
C ALA A 362 -31.00 -52.74 -9.79
N ASP A 363 -32.12 -53.05 -9.13
CA ASP A 363 -32.49 -54.43 -8.79
C ASP A 363 -33.11 -55.10 -10.04
N ILE A 364 -32.68 -56.32 -10.34
CA ILE A 364 -33.06 -57.03 -11.58
C ILE A 364 -34.47 -57.60 -11.42
N ALA A 365 -35.32 -57.44 -12.44
CA ALA A 365 -36.66 -58.01 -12.46
C ALA A 365 -36.60 -59.55 -12.43
N ALA A 366 -37.44 -60.19 -11.60
CA ALA A 366 -37.44 -61.64 -11.42
C ALA A 366 -37.65 -62.41 -12.74
N ASP A 367 -38.47 -61.86 -13.64
CA ASP A 367 -38.77 -62.45 -14.95
C ASP A 367 -37.56 -62.44 -15.91
N GLU A 368 -36.58 -61.57 -15.68
CA GLU A 368 -35.38 -61.42 -16.53
C GLU A 368 -34.16 -62.20 -16.01
N ILE A 369 -34.25 -62.80 -14.82
CA ILE A 369 -33.19 -63.66 -14.26
C ILE A 369 -32.92 -64.85 -15.21
N GLY A 370 -33.96 -65.40 -15.85
CA GLY A 370 -33.82 -66.47 -16.83
C GLY A 370 -32.98 -66.10 -18.05
N LEU A 371 -33.06 -64.84 -18.51
CA LEU A 371 -32.24 -64.32 -19.61
C LEU A 371 -30.76 -64.25 -19.21
N LEU A 372 -30.48 -63.77 -17.99
CA LEU A 372 -29.11 -63.71 -17.48
C LEU A 372 -28.50 -65.11 -17.31
N HIS A 373 -29.25 -66.11 -16.84
CA HIS A 373 -28.79 -67.50 -16.80
C HIS A 373 -28.47 -68.06 -18.19
N ARG A 374 -29.24 -67.68 -19.20
CA ARG A 374 -28.98 -68.08 -20.58
C ARG A 374 -27.68 -67.46 -21.13
N ILE A 375 -27.43 -66.20 -20.79
CA ILE A 375 -26.16 -65.52 -21.09
C ILE A 375 -25.00 -66.21 -20.35
N THR A 376 -25.17 -66.53 -19.07
CA THR A 376 -24.16 -67.27 -18.30
C THR A 376 -23.85 -68.64 -18.94
N TRP A 377 -24.86 -69.37 -19.40
CA TRP A 377 -24.66 -70.63 -20.12
C TRP A 377 -23.82 -70.42 -21.39
N ALA A 378 -24.09 -69.37 -22.17
CA ALA A 378 -23.31 -69.04 -23.37
C ALA A 378 -21.86 -68.63 -23.02
N LEU A 379 -21.67 -67.83 -21.97
CA LEU A 379 -20.34 -67.42 -21.49
C LEU A 379 -19.49 -68.60 -20.99
N ASN A 380 -20.11 -69.66 -20.47
CA ASN A 380 -19.41 -70.89 -20.09
C ASN A 380 -18.92 -71.72 -21.30
N GLN A 381 -19.37 -71.43 -22.52
CA GLN A 381 -18.91 -72.11 -23.74
C GLN A 381 -17.71 -71.41 -24.41
N VAL A 382 -17.34 -70.22 -23.93
CA VAL A 382 -16.25 -69.41 -24.49
C VAL A 382 -15.28 -68.98 -23.40
N GLU A 383 -13.98 -68.98 -23.66
CA GLU A 383 -12.92 -68.56 -22.72
C GLU A 383 -12.44 -67.13 -23.02
N GLY A 384 -12.11 -66.32 -22.02
CA GLY A 384 -11.79 -64.89 -22.21
C GLY A 384 -12.37 -63.95 -21.14
N ARG A 385 -11.93 -62.70 -21.06
CA ARG A 385 -12.43 -61.76 -20.05
C ARG A 385 -13.82 -61.22 -20.40
N VAL A 386 -14.63 -60.95 -19.39
CA VAL A 386 -16.00 -60.45 -19.54
C VAL A 386 -16.19 -59.20 -18.69
N ILE A 387 -16.53 -58.08 -19.31
CA ILE A 387 -16.72 -56.79 -18.65
C ILE A 387 -18.18 -56.37 -18.82
N ILE A 388 -18.87 -56.18 -17.71
CA ILE A 388 -20.26 -55.73 -17.68
C ILE A 388 -20.26 -54.21 -17.45
N VAL A 389 -20.77 -53.46 -18.41
CA VAL A 389 -20.80 -51.99 -18.39
C VAL A 389 -22.25 -51.49 -18.30
N GLY A 390 -22.56 -50.74 -17.25
CA GLY A 390 -23.87 -50.09 -17.11
C GLY A 390 -23.88 -48.69 -17.73
N HIS A 391 -24.96 -48.36 -18.44
CA HIS A 391 -25.18 -47.03 -19.02
C HIS A 391 -26.53 -46.44 -18.59
N THR A 392 -26.56 -45.12 -18.43
CA THR A 392 -27.75 -44.30 -18.13
C THR A 392 -28.00 -43.28 -19.24
N ASP A 393 -29.15 -42.63 -19.21
CA ASP A 393 -29.45 -41.54 -20.14
C ASP A 393 -28.92 -40.19 -19.62
N ASP A 394 -29.23 -39.13 -20.37
CA ASP A 394 -28.87 -37.75 -20.06
C ASP A 394 -29.68 -37.15 -18.90
N GLN A 395 -30.70 -37.84 -18.38
CA GLN A 395 -31.56 -37.33 -17.32
C GLN A 395 -30.91 -37.55 -15.95
N PRO A 396 -30.74 -36.51 -15.13
CA PRO A 396 -30.19 -36.69 -13.79
C PRO A 396 -31.08 -37.60 -12.92
N VAL A 397 -30.49 -38.66 -12.37
CA VAL A 397 -31.20 -39.50 -11.39
C VAL A 397 -31.52 -38.68 -10.14
N ARG A 398 -32.79 -38.72 -9.73
CA ARG A 398 -33.27 -38.15 -8.46
C ARG A 398 -33.74 -39.30 -7.58
N SER A 399 -32.80 -39.97 -6.94
CA SER A 399 -33.05 -41.11 -6.04
C SER A 399 -32.44 -40.84 -4.67
N LEU A 400 -33.07 -41.35 -3.61
CA LEU A 400 -32.47 -41.37 -2.28
C LEU A 400 -31.36 -42.44 -2.16
N LYS A 401 -31.34 -43.44 -3.08
CA LYS A 401 -30.42 -44.59 -3.06
C LYS A 401 -29.14 -44.35 -3.87
N PHE A 402 -29.18 -43.48 -4.87
CA PHE A 402 -28.04 -43.23 -5.77
C PHE A 402 -27.81 -41.73 -5.89
N LYS A 403 -26.56 -41.29 -5.68
CA LYS A 403 -26.11 -39.90 -5.72
C LYS A 403 -26.15 -39.34 -7.14
N ASP A 404 -25.77 -40.14 -8.13
CA ASP A 404 -25.68 -39.73 -9.53
C ASP A 404 -25.86 -40.89 -10.51
N ASN A 405 -25.90 -40.54 -11.80
CA ASN A 405 -26.06 -41.46 -12.91
C ASN A 405 -24.92 -42.48 -13.03
N PHE A 406 -23.73 -42.14 -12.53
CA PHE A 406 -22.59 -43.04 -12.50
C PHE A 406 -22.83 -44.13 -11.45
N GLU A 407 -23.21 -43.76 -10.23
CA GLU A 407 -23.51 -44.70 -9.14
C GLU A 407 -24.67 -45.64 -9.51
N LEU A 408 -25.74 -45.13 -10.12
CA LEU A 408 -26.84 -45.96 -10.62
C LEU A 408 -26.36 -46.97 -11.69
N SER A 409 -25.51 -46.53 -12.62
CA SER A 409 -24.99 -47.38 -13.68
C SER A 409 -24.04 -48.46 -13.16
N THR A 410 -23.19 -48.12 -12.17
CA THR A 410 -22.29 -49.05 -11.49
C THR A 410 -23.08 -50.10 -10.72
N ALA A 411 -24.11 -49.69 -9.97
CA ALA A 411 -24.97 -50.61 -9.23
C ALA A 411 -25.70 -51.60 -10.16
N ARG A 412 -26.18 -51.14 -11.32
CA ARG A 412 -26.79 -52.02 -12.34
C ARG A 412 -25.80 -53.05 -12.89
N ALA A 413 -24.58 -52.62 -13.19
CA ALA A 413 -23.52 -53.51 -13.66
C ALA A 413 -23.14 -54.55 -12.59
N GLN A 414 -23.01 -54.13 -11.32
CA GLN A 414 -22.69 -55.01 -10.19
C GLN A 414 -23.78 -56.04 -9.92
N ASN A 415 -25.05 -55.62 -9.91
CA ASN A 415 -26.16 -56.55 -9.71
C ASN A 415 -26.24 -57.57 -10.85
N THR A 416 -25.98 -57.15 -12.10
CA THR A 416 -25.92 -58.05 -13.25
C THR A 416 -24.76 -59.04 -13.12
N LEU A 417 -23.58 -58.55 -12.70
CA LEU A 417 -22.41 -59.39 -12.42
C LEU A 417 -22.73 -60.43 -11.35
N GLN A 418 -23.41 -60.04 -10.28
CA GLN A 418 -23.74 -60.95 -9.18
C GLN A 418 -24.61 -62.11 -9.63
N ILE A 419 -25.58 -61.89 -10.51
CA ILE A 419 -26.42 -62.96 -11.08
C ILE A 419 -25.61 -63.84 -12.03
N ILE A 420 -24.78 -63.25 -12.90
CA ILE A 420 -23.97 -64.03 -13.86
C ILE A 420 -22.92 -64.87 -13.12
N ALA A 421 -22.27 -64.31 -12.11
CA ALA A 421 -21.23 -64.97 -11.32
C ALA A 421 -21.73 -66.22 -10.59
N GLN A 422 -23.01 -66.30 -10.22
CA GLN A 422 -23.59 -67.46 -9.55
C GLN A 422 -23.60 -68.73 -10.43
N GLY A 423 -23.61 -68.58 -11.76
CA GLY A 423 -23.62 -69.70 -12.70
C GLY A 423 -22.37 -69.82 -13.58
N LEU A 424 -21.38 -68.94 -13.41
CA LEU A 424 -20.17 -68.93 -14.23
C LEU A 424 -19.10 -69.84 -13.63
N ASN A 425 -18.42 -70.64 -14.46
CA ASN A 425 -17.42 -71.61 -14.02
C ASN A 425 -16.17 -70.96 -13.39
N ASP A 426 -15.73 -69.81 -13.92
CA ASP A 426 -14.65 -69.00 -13.32
C ASP A 426 -15.13 -67.55 -13.13
N PRO A 427 -15.62 -67.18 -11.94
CA PRO A 427 -16.05 -65.82 -11.66
C PRO A 427 -14.94 -64.77 -11.75
N ARG A 428 -13.66 -65.17 -11.72
CA ARG A 428 -12.52 -64.22 -11.73
C ARG A 428 -12.34 -63.50 -13.07
N ARG A 429 -12.98 -64.01 -14.13
CA ARG A 429 -12.97 -63.37 -15.45
C ARG A 429 -14.04 -62.29 -15.63
N LEU A 430 -14.89 -62.07 -14.62
CA LEU A 430 -15.95 -61.05 -14.64
C LEU A 430 -15.50 -59.76 -13.97
N GLU A 431 -15.74 -58.65 -14.65
CA GLU A 431 -15.57 -57.30 -14.11
C GLU A 431 -16.85 -56.49 -14.33
N ALA A 432 -17.15 -55.56 -13.43
CA ALA A 432 -18.28 -54.63 -13.55
C ALA A 432 -17.79 -53.19 -13.54
N SER A 433 -18.36 -52.37 -14.42
CA SER A 433 -18.04 -50.95 -14.55
C SER A 433 -19.29 -50.12 -14.82
N GLY A 434 -19.34 -48.90 -14.29
CA GLY A 434 -20.37 -47.91 -14.62
C GLY A 434 -19.82 -46.88 -15.59
N ALA A 435 -20.55 -46.60 -16.67
CA ALA A 435 -20.20 -45.54 -17.62
C ALA A 435 -21.07 -44.27 -17.45
N GLY A 436 -22.13 -44.33 -16.63
CA GLY A 436 -23.12 -43.27 -16.52
C GLY A 436 -23.69 -42.89 -17.89
N SER A 437 -23.81 -41.59 -18.14
CA SER A 437 -24.29 -41.02 -19.40
C SER A 437 -23.17 -40.69 -20.40
N SER A 438 -21.91 -41.06 -20.10
CA SER A 438 -20.72 -40.58 -20.83
C SER A 438 -20.51 -41.21 -22.22
N GLN A 439 -21.16 -42.35 -22.49
CA GLN A 439 -21.02 -43.11 -23.74
C GLN A 439 -22.41 -43.41 -24.37
N PRO A 440 -23.07 -42.38 -24.96
CA PRO A 440 -24.33 -42.58 -25.67
C PRO A 440 -24.10 -43.27 -27.00
N ILE A 441 -24.95 -44.24 -27.34
CA ILE A 441 -24.92 -44.94 -28.64
C ILE A 441 -25.91 -44.35 -29.64
N ALA A 442 -26.93 -43.63 -29.17
CA ALA A 442 -27.96 -43.03 -29.99
C ALA A 442 -27.95 -41.51 -29.81
N THR A 443 -27.84 -40.80 -30.93
CA THR A 443 -27.86 -39.33 -31.03
C THR A 443 -29.00 -38.90 -31.97
N PRO A 444 -29.69 -37.78 -31.73
CA PRO A 444 -29.57 -36.84 -30.60
C PRO A 444 -29.97 -37.47 -29.25
N VAL A 445 -29.24 -37.16 -28.17
CA VAL A 445 -29.39 -37.83 -26.86
C VAL A 445 -30.68 -37.50 -26.10
N ASP A 446 -31.36 -36.42 -26.50
CA ASP A 446 -32.48 -35.80 -25.81
C ASP A 446 -33.85 -36.36 -26.22
N THR A 447 -33.93 -37.22 -27.26
CA THR A 447 -35.20 -37.82 -27.69
C THR A 447 -35.58 -39.03 -26.80
N PRO A 448 -36.86 -39.22 -26.44
CA PRO A 448 -37.30 -40.35 -25.59
C PRO A 448 -36.84 -41.72 -26.11
N GLU A 449 -36.85 -41.92 -27.42
CA GLU A 449 -36.43 -43.15 -28.10
C GLU A 449 -34.92 -43.40 -27.93
N ASN A 450 -34.09 -42.36 -28.12
CA ASN A 450 -32.64 -42.48 -27.96
C ASN A 450 -32.24 -42.60 -26.49
N ARG A 451 -32.95 -41.95 -25.56
CA ARG A 451 -32.76 -42.17 -24.12
C ARG A 451 -33.00 -43.64 -23.75
N ALA A 452 -34.04 -44.26 -24.31
CA ALA A 452 -34.32 -45.68 -24.06
C ALA A 452 -33.18 -46.59 -24.57
N ARG A 453 -32.57 -46.26 -25.70
CA ARG A 453 -31.39 -46.97 -26.23
C ARG A 453 -30.12 -46.72 -25.43
N ASN A 454 -29.95 -45.52 -24.90
CA ASN A 454 -28.78 -45.15 -24.09
C ASN A 454 -28.83 -45.76 -22.68
N ARG A 455 -30.03 -46.01 -22.13
CA ARG A 455 -30.22 -46.82 -20.92
C ARG A 455 -30.06 -48.31 -21.22
N ARG A 456 -28.85 -48.83 -21.06
CA ARG A 456 -28.51 -50.23 -21.40
C ARG A 456 -27.46 -50.81 -20.47
N VAL A 457 -27.33 -52.13 -20.51
CA VAL A 457 -26.18 -52.86 -19.97
C VAL A 457 -25.49 -53.56 -21.12
N GLU A 458 -24.19 -53.35 -21.25
CA GLU A 458 -23.35 -54.04 -22.21
C GLU A 458 -22.52 -55.10 -21.51
N ILE A 459 -22.39 -56.27 -22.13
CA ILE A 459 -21.53 -57.35 -21.68
C ILE A 459 -20.49 -57.52 -22.78
N LEU A 460 -19.29 -57.00 -22.53
CA LEU A 460 -18.16 -57.06 -23.44
C LEU A 460 -17.36 -58.33 -23.15
N TYR A 461 -17.30 -59.22 -24.13
CA TYR A 461 -16.45 -60.40 -24.12
C TYR A 461 -15.17 -60.12 -24.91
N ILE A 462 -14.02 -60.39 -24.29
CA ILE A 462 -12.69 -60.25 -24.87
C ILE A 462 -12.03 -61.63 -24.85
N PRO A 463 -11.73 -62.25 -26.02
CA PRO A 463 -11.15 -63.58 -26.06
C PRO A 463 -9.75 -63.58 -25.42
N GLU A 464 -9.42 -64.64 -24.68
CA GLU A 464 -8.02 -64.92 -24.32
C GLU A 464 -7.30 -65.51 -25.54
N ASN A 465 -6.10 -64.97 -25.79
CA ASN A 465 -5.29 -65.17 -27.00
C ASN A 465 -4.57 -66.53 -27.01
#